data_AF-A0A852E6W1-F1
#
_entry.id   AF-A0A852E6W1-F1
#
_cell.length_a   1.000
_cell.length_b   1.000
_cell.length_c   1.000
_cell.angle_alpha   90.00
_cell.angle_beta   90.00
_cell.angle_gamma   90.00
#
_symmetry.space_group_name_H-M   'P 1'
#
loop_
_entity.id
_entity.type
_entity.pdbx_description
1 polymer ?
#
loop_
_entity_poly.entity_id
_entity_poly.type
_entity_poly.pdbx_seq_one_letter_code
_entity_poly.pdbx_strand_id
1 'polypeptide(L)'
;VKPGETFTYKWRVPEDGGPTESDPPCLTYLYYSATDAVKDTNSGLVGPLLVCRKNTLNHDGTQVPSVNICLEFYLLFSIFDENDSWYLNKNIEAFTGDPSKVDENDADFMESNKMHAVNGYLYGNLPGLTMCKNDKVSWHLIGLGSHYDMHGVHFQGNTIDLRGTTRDGLALGDVYDLFPGTFQTVELVAENPGTWLLHCHVADHIHA
;
A
#
# COMPACT_ATOMS: atom_id res chain seq x y z
N VAL A 1 -12.13 -13.96 -15.03
CA VAL A 1 -12.05 -15.44 -15.09
C VAL A 1 -13.28 -15.97 -14.37
N LYS A 2 -14.07 -16.90 -14.95
CA LYS A 2 -15.28 -17.36 -14.26
C LYS A 2 -14.93 -18.24 -13.05
N PRO A 3 -15.83 -18.37 -12.06
CA PRO A 3 -15.61 -19.29 -10.94
C PRO A 3 -15.32 -20.71 -11.43
N GLY A 4 -14.25 -21.32 -10.91
CA GLY A 4 -13.80 -22.67 -11.28
C GLY A 4 -12.95 -22.76 -12.55
N GLU A 5 -12.75 -21.66 -13.28
CA GLU A 5 -11.85 -21.61 -14.44
C GLU A 5 -10.44 -21.15 -14.04
N THR A 6 -9.45 -21.40 -14.90
CA THR A 6 -8.08 -20.93 -14.75
C THR A 6 -7.64 -20.21 -16.01
N PHE A 7 -6.91 -19.11 -15.85
CA PHE A 7 -6.32 -18.37 -16.96
C PHE A 7 -4.87 -18.00 -16.62
N THR A 8 -3.98 -18.04 -17.60
CA THR A 8 -2.59 -17.61 -17.44
C THR A 8 -2.36 -16.33 -18.21
N TYR A 9 -2.17 -15.23 -17.48
CA TYR A 9 -1.72 -13.97 -18.06
C TYR A 9 -0.24 -14.05 -18.44
N LYS A 10 0.12 -13.51 -19.60
CA LYS A 10 1.50 -13.41 -20.06
C LYS A 10 1.78 -11.97 -20.46
N TRP A 11 2.69 -11.34 -19.72
CA TRP A 11 3.17 -10.00 -20.01
C TRP A 11 4.67 -10.03 -20.22
N ARG A 12 5.19 -9.04 -20.95
CA ARG A 12 6.62 -8.81 -21.12
C ARG A 12 6.96 -7.47 -20.52
N VAL A 13 7.99 -7.44 -19.69
CA VAL A 13 8.62 -6.18 -19.24
C VAL A 13 9.63 -5.77 -20.32
N PRO A 14 9.38 -4.69 -21.09
CA PRO A 14 10.34 -4.20 -22.07
C PRO A 14 11.51 -3.48 -21.37
N GLU A 15 12.60 -3.21 -22.10
CA GLU A 15 13.80 -2.58 -21.51
C GLU A 15 13.54 -1.16 -20.97
N ASP A 16 12.59 -0.45 -21.58
CA ASP A 16 12.10 0.87 -21.17
C ASP A 16 10.95 0.81 -20.15
N GLY A 17 10.48 -0.39 -19.80
CA GLY A 17 9.40 -0.61 -18.83
C GLY A 17 9.89 -0.86 -17.40
N GLY A 18 11.19 -0.74 -17.15
CA GLY A 18 11.82 -0.90 -15.85
C GLY A 18 12.50 0.38 -15.34
N PRO A 19 13.12 0.34 -14.15
CA PRO A 19 13.77 1.49 -13.55
C PRO A 19 14.93 2.06 -14.40
N THR A 20 14.92 3.37 -14.63
CA THR A 20 16.02 4.13 -15.26
C THR A 20 17.22 4.29 -14.32
N GLU A 21 18.34 4.87 -14.76
CA GLU A 21 19.52 5.06 -13.90
C GLU A 21 19.28 6.01 -12.71
N SER A 22 18.33 6.95 -12.84
CA SER A 22 17.94 7.87 -11.76
C SER A 22 16.92 7.27 -10.80
N ASP A 23 16.28 6.17 -11.18
CA ASP A 23 15.27 5.51 -10.36
C ASP A 23 15.91 4.58 -9.31
N PRO A 24 15.18 4.29 -8.22
CA PRO A 24 15.52 3.21 -7.31
C PRO A 24 15.71 1.86 -8.05
N PRO A 25 16.42 0.89 -7.45
CA PRO A 25 16.69 -0.41 -8.10
C PRO A 25 15.43 -1.19 -8.51
N CYS A 26 14.32 -0.95 -7.82
CA CYS A 26 13.00 -1.49 -8.10
C CYS A 26 11.94 -0.39 -8.03
N LEU A 27 10.97 -0.46 -8.93
CA LEU A 27 9.79 0.40 -8.93
C LEU A 27 8.59 -0.38 -8.39
N THR A 28 7.86 0.24 -7.47
CA THR A 28 6.56 -0.23 -6.99
C THR A 28 5.54 -0.09 -8.11
N TYR A 29 4.66 -1.08 -8.24
CA TYR A 29 3.42 -1.10 -9.01
C TYR A 29 2.37 -1.83 -8.18
N LEU A 30 1.16 -1.95 -8.71
CA LEU A 30 0.12 -2.78 -8.13
C LEU A 30 -0.56 -3.63 -9.21
N TYR A 31 -1.12 -4.75 -8.78
CA TYR A 31 -2.07 -5.52 -9.57
C TYR A 31 -3.38 -5.64 -8.77
N TYR A 32 -4.49 -5.72 -9.48
CA TYR A 32 -5.81 -5.85 -8.89
C TYR A 32 -6.75 -6.55 -9.87
N SER A 33 -7.85 -7.09 -9.37
CA SER A 33 -8.92 -7.57 -10.24
C SER A 33 -9.69 -6.39 -10.82
N ALA A 34 -9.88 -6.41 -12.14
CA ALA A 34 -10.58 -5.35 -12.88
C ALA A 34 -11.90 -5.86 -13.50
N THR A 35 -12.55 -6.85 -12.87
CA THR A 35 -13.88 -7.30 -13.32
C THR A 35 -14.91 -6.25 -12.93
N ASP A 36 -14.84 -5.79 -11.67
CA ASP A 36 -15.44 -4.55 -11.18
C ASP A 36 -14.38 -3.90 -10.28
N ALA A 37 -13.64 -2.92 -10.81
CA ALA A 37 -12.47 -2.39 -10.13
C ALA A 37 -12.80 -1.80 -8.74
N VAL A 38 -14.01 -1.27 -8.54
CA VAL A 38 -14.43 -0.69 -7.26
C VAL A 38 -14.73 -1.81 -6.28
N LYS A 39 -15.60 -2.76 -6.66
CA LYS A 39 -15.99 -3.84 -5.76
C LYS A 39 -14.86 -4.81 -5.47
N ASP A 40 -14.08 -5.16 -6.49
CA ASP A 40 -12.99 -6.12 -6.40
C ASP A 40 -11.92 -5.64 -5.42
N THR A 41 -11.53 -4.36 -5.49
CA THR A 41 -10.48 -3.80 -4.63
C THR A 41 -10.96 -3.60 -3.19
N ASN A 42 -12.17 -3.09 -2.98
CA ASN A 42 -12.79 -3.01 -1.65
C ASN A 42 -13.03 -4.38 -1.01
N SER A 43 -13.20 -5.43 -1.83
CA SER A 43 -13.26 -6.82 -1.36
C SER A 43 -11.89 -7.46 -1.11
N GLY A 44 -10.79 -6.71 -1.26
CA GLY A 44 -9.42 -7.13 -0.96
C GLY A 44 -8.62 -7.73 -2.12
N LEU A 45 -9.11 -7.69 -3.36
CA LEU A 45 -8.41 -8.27 -4.53
C LEU A 45 -7.35 -7.32 -5.11
N VAL A 46 -6.32 -7.03 -4.33
CA VAL A 46 -5.20 -6.15 -4.66
C VAL A 46 -3.89 -6.73 -4.13
N GLY A 47 -2.78 -6.48 -4.83
CA GLY A 47 -1.45 -6.78 -4.31
C GLY A 47 -0.35 -5.94 -4.94
N PRO A 48 0.83 -5.88 -4.28
CA PRO A 48 1.99 -5.18 -4.81
C PRO A 48 2.61 -5.95 -5.98
N LEU A 49 3.15 -5.22 -6.95
CA LEU A 49 4.00 -5.74 -8.01
C LEU A 49 5.28 -4.91 -8.04
N LEU A 50 6.42 -5.53 -8.26
CA LEU A 50 7.68 -4.81 -8.41
C LEU A 50 8.29 -5.12 -9.77
N VAL A 51 8.84 -4.08 -10.39
CA VAL A 51 9.69 -4.24 -11.56
C VAL A 51 11.07 -3.71 -11.22
N CYS A 52 12.05 -4.59 -11.31
CA CYS A 52 13.42 -4.32 -10.89
C CYS A 52 14.38 -4.29 -12.06
N ARG A 53 15.46 -3.53 -11.90
CA ARG A 53 16.55 -3.49 -12.86
C ARG A 53 17.22 -4.87 -12.95
N LYS A 54 17.78 -5.18 -14.11
CA LYS A 54 18.51 -6.42 -14.30
C LYS A 54 19.66 -6.54 -13.29
N ASN A 55 19.84 -7.73 -12.72
CA ASN A 55 20.89 -8.08 -11.74
C ASN A 55 20.76 -7.38 -10.36
N THR A 56 19.59 -6.83 -10.01
CA THR A 56 19.34 -6.28 -8.65
C THR A 56 18.54 -7.22 -7.75
N LEU A 57 18.14 -8.40 -8.26
CA LEU A 57 17.41 -9.42 -7.50
C LEU A 57 18.24 -10.68 -7.30
N ASN A 58 18.13 -11.26 -6.11
CA ASN A 58 18.56 -12.62 -5.80
C ASN A 58 17.64 -13.64 -6.51
N HIS A 59 18.04 -14.91 -6.52
CA HIS A 59 17.23 -15.97 -7.13
C HIS A 59 15.85 -16.15 -6.45
N ASP A 60 15.73 -15.79 -5.17
CA ASP A 60 14.47 -15.83 -4.42
C ASP A 60 13.58 -14.59 -4.65
N GLY A 61 14.02 -13.62 -5.46
CA GLY A 61 13.28 -12.40 -5.76
C GLY A 61 13.50 -11.26 -4.77
N THR A 62 14.32 -11.43 -3.73
CA THR A 62 14.71 -10.34 -2.82
C THR A 62 15.76 -9.44 -3.46
N GLN A 63 15.80 -8.15 -3.09
CA GLN A 63 16.85 -7.27 -3.59
C GLN A 63 18.25 -7.69 -3.11
N VAL A 64 19.25 -7.65 -4.01
CA VAL A 64 20.61 -8.11 -3.71
C VAL A 64 21.28 -7.22 -2.64
N PRO A 65 22.06 -7.78 -1.70
CA PRO A 65 22.79 -6.97 -0.72
C PRO A 65 23.75 -5.95 -1.36
N SER A 66 24.20 -6.17 -2.61
CA SER A 66 25.08 -5.25 -3.34
C SER A 66 24.40 -3.95 -3.79
N VAL A 67 23.06 -3.85 -3.75
CA VAL A 67 22.35 -2.55 -3.85
C VAL A 67 22.16 -1.88 -2.49
N ASN A 68 22.78 -2.44 -1.44
CA ASN A 68 22.73 -2.00 -0.06
C ASN A 68 21.32 -1.91 0.52
N ILE A 69 20.34 -2.63 -0.02
CA ILE A 69 18.99 -2.73 0.57
C ILE A 69 18.95 -4.03 1.36
N CYS A 70 18.66 -3.92 2.65
CA CYS A 70 18.65 -5.05 3.59
C CYS A 70 17.23 -5.58 3.85
N LEU A 71 16.22 -4.72 3.67
CA LEU A 71 14.82 -4.98 4.03
C LEU A 71 13.88 -4.27 3.07
N GLU A 72 12.73 -4.88 2.82
CA GLU A 72 11.67 -4.34 1.96
C GLU A 72 10.33 -4.40 2.72
N PHE A 73 9.61 -3.28 2.74
CA PHE A 73 8.28 -3.20 3.31
C PHE A 73 7.27 -2.73 2.27
N TYR A 74 6.07 -3.32 2.30
CA TYR A 74 4.97 -3.02 1.41
C TYR A 74 3.82 -2.45 2.22
N LEU A 75 3.33 -1.28 1.84
CA LEU A 75 2.28 -0.56 2.54
C LEU A 75 1.21 -0.10 1.56
N LEU A 76 0.04 -0.71 1.67
CA LEU A 76 -1.18 -0.29 1.02
C LEU A 76 -1.97 0.61 1.96
N PHE A 77 -2.05 1.89 1.63
CA PHE A 77 -2.92 2.87 2.26
C PHE A 77 -4.23 2.91 1.47
N SER A 78 -5.32 2.52 2.13
CA SER A 78 -6.64 2.48 1.53
C SER A 78 -7.72 2.52 2.60
N ILE A 79 -8.82 3.21 2.30
CA ILE A 79 -10.08 3.09 3.00
C ILE A 79 -10.84 1.93 2.36
N PHE A 80 -10.84 0.77 3.02
CA PHE A 80 -11.62 -0.37 2.55
C PHE A 80 -13.08 -0.13 2.89
N ASP A 81 -13.88 0.18 1.86
CA ASP A 81 -15.31 0.44 2.00
C ASP A 81 -16.12 -0.86 1.80
N GLU A 82 -16.53 -1.47 2.91
CA GLU A 82 -17.34 -2.69 2.87
C GLU A 82 -18.73 -2.47 2.26
N ASN A 83 -19.22 -1.22 2.15
CA ASN A 83 -20.46 -0.92 1.43
C ASN A 83 -20.35 -1.24 -0.06
N ASP A 84 -19.14 -1.11 -0.63
CA ASP A 84 -18.83 -1.44 -2.02
C ASP A 84 -18.29 -2.87 -2.19
N SER A 85 -18.24 -3.68 -1.12
CA SER A 85 -17.76 -5.06 -1.16
C SER A 85 -18.74 -6.01 -1.85
N TRP A 86 -18.22 -7.08 -2.47
CA TRP A 86 -19.03 -8.22 -2.93
C TRP A 86 -19.70 -8.96 -1.77
N TYR A 87 -19.23 -8.74 -0.55
CA TYR A 87 -19.63 -9.50 0.63
C TYR A 87 -20.55 -8.74 1.58
N LEU A 88 -20.96 -7.50 1.26
CA LEU A 88 -21.82 -6.67 2.13
C LEU A 88 -23.01 -7.45 2.71
N ASN A 89 -23.85 -8.04 1.85
CA ASN A 89 -25.04 -8.76 2.32
C ASN A 89 -24.70 -9.97 3.20
N LYS A 90 -23.61 -10.68 2.88
CA LYS A 90 -23.15 -11.82 3.69
C LYS A 90 -22.63 -11.36 5.05
N ASN A 91 -21.93 -10.23 5.08
CA ASN A 91 -21.42 -9.63 6.31
C ASN A 91 -22.58 -9.14 7.19
N ILE A 92 -23.60 -8.50 6.59
CA ILE A 92 -24.82 -8.11 7.31
C ILE A 92 -25.48 -9.33 7.95
N GLU A 93 -25.71 -10.39 7.18
CA GLU A 93 -26.33 -11.63 7.68
C GLU A 93 -25.51 -12.29 8.80
N ALA A 94 -24.18 -12.26 8.70
CA ALA A 94 -23.30 -12.94 9.64
C ALA A 94 -23.02 -12.15 10.94
N PHE A 95 -22.94 -10.82 10.87
CA PHE A 95 -22.33 -10.01 11.94
C PHE A 95 -23.27 -9.02 12.63
N THR A 96 -24.44 -8.72 12.09
CA THR A 96 -25.34 -7.68 12.66
C THR A 96 -26.33 -8.22 13.70
N GLY A 97 -26.44 -9.55 13.83
CA GLY A 97 -27.37 -10.22 14.73
C GLY A 97 -28.84 -10.18 14.30
N ASP A 98 -29.34 -9.01 13.87
CA ASP A 98 -30.67 -8.83 13.28
C ASP A 98 -30.60 -8.02 11.97
N PRO A 99 -30.37 -8.70 10.84
CA PRO A 99 -30.26 -8.08 9.51
C PRO A 99 -31.46 -7.22 9.11
N SER A 100 -32.65 -7.51 9.65
CA SER A 100 -33.89 -6.79 9.27
C SER A 100 -33.94 -5.34 9.75
N LYS A 101 -33.07 -4.97 10.70
CA LYS A 101 -32.98 -3.62 11.26
C LYS A 101 -31.89 -2.77 10.61
N VAL A 102 -31.10 -3.35 9.70
CA VAL A 102 -30.03 -2.64 9.03
C VAL A 102 -30.62 -1.80 7.91
N ASP A 103 -30.36 -0.49 7.94
CA ASP A 103 -30.60 0.39 6.82
C ASP A 103 -29.26 0.68 6.13
N GLU A 104 -29.08 0.11 4.93
CA GLU A 104 -27.85 0.29 4.14
C GLU A 104 -27.64 1.76 3.71
N ASN A 105 -28.67 2.60 3.75
CA ASN A 105 -28.57 4.03 3.40
C ASN A 105 -28.34 4.93 4.63
N ASP A 106 -28.30 4.35 5.83
CA ASP A 106 -28.00 5.10 7.04
C ASP A 106 -26.53 5.55 7.04
N ALA A 107 -26.31 6.82 7.38
CA ALA A 107 -24.98 7.42 7.31
C ALA A 107 -24.01 6.81 8.33
N ASP A 108 -24.50 6.47 9.54
CA ASP A 108 -23.68 5.88 10.58
C ASP A 108 -23.32 4.42 10.22
N PHE A 109 -24.25 3.68 9.60
CA PHE A 109 -23.96 2.36 9.05
C PHE A 109 -22.90 2.40 7.95
N MET A 110 -23.07 3.29 6.96
CA MET A 110 -22.09 3.44 5.87
C MET A 110 -20.71 3.78 6.41
N GLU A 111 -20.62 4.71 7.37
CA GLU A 111 -19.35 5.10 7.98
C GLU A 111 -18.72 3.97 8.79
N SER A 112 -19.52 3.16 9.49
CA SER A 112 -19.02 2.01 10.25
C SER A 112 -18.34 0.93 9.39
N ASN A 113 -18.64 0.92 8.09
CA ASN A 113 -18.09 0.00 7.09
C ASN A 113 -16.85 0.55 6.37
N LYS A 114 -16.41 1.77 6.67
CA LYS A 114 -15.20 2.37 6.08
C LYS A 114 -13.98 2.14 6.96
N MET A 115 -13.19 1.16 6.58
CA MET A 115 -12.01 0.74 7.33
C MET A 115 -10.77 1.48 6.84
N HIS A 116 -10.39 2.54 7.56
CA HIS A 116 -9.17 3.32 7.31
C HIS A 116 -7.93 2.52 7.71
N ALA A 117 -7.30 1.83 6.74
CA ALA A 117 -6.34 0.79 7.04
C ALA A 117 -4.99 0.96 6.32
N VAL A 118 -3.96 0.37 6.95
CA VAL A 118 -2.68 0.10 6.31
C VAL A 118 -2.50 -1.42 6.22
N ASN A 119 -2.42 -1.96 5.00
CA ASN A 119 -2.43 -3.41 4.74
C ASN A 119 -3.65 -4.15 5.35
N GLY A 120 -4.79 -3.46 5.51
CA GLY A 120 -5.97 -4.02 6.16
C GLY A 120 -5.92 -4.06 7.70
N TYR A 121 -4.86 -3.52 8.32
CA TYR A 121 -4.77 -3.36 9.77
C TYR A 121 -5.18 -1.95 10.21
N LEU A 122 -5.88 -1.86 11.34
CA LEU A 122 -6.36 -0.62 11.94
C LEU A 122 -5.71 -0.39 13.31
N TYR A 123 -5.77 0.85 13.82
CA TYR A 123 -5.40 1.24 15.19
C TYR A 123 -4.02 0.73 15.69
N GLY A 124 -3.00 0.78 14.82
CA GLY A 124 -1.63 0.39 15.20
C GLY A 124 -1.40 -1.12 15.33
N ASN A 125 -2.31 -1.95 14.83
CA ASN A 125 -2.18 -3.42 14.90
C ASN A 125 -1.30 -4.04 13.80
N LEU A 126 -0.75 -3.25 12.88
CA LEU A 126 0.11 -3.74 11.79
C LEU A 126 1.42 -4.35 12.34
N PRO A 127 1.66 -5.66 12.18
CA PRO A 127 2.88 -6.28 12.67
C PRO A 127 4.03 -6.21 11.66
N GLY A 128 5.25 -6.54 12.11
CA GLY A 128 6.35 -6.88 11.22
C GLY A 128 7.20 -5.72 10.69
N LEU A 129 6.88 -4.48 11.03
CA LEU A 129 7.71 -3.30 10.70
C LEU A 129 8.86 -3.15 11.70
N THR A 130 9.84 -4.07 11.64
CA THR A 130 11.02 -4.07 12.51
C THR A 130 12.29 -3.97 11.67
N MET A 131 13.17 -3.06 12.06
CA MET A 131 14.47 -2.83 11.42
C MET A 131 15.56 -2.66 12.48
N CYS A 132 16.80 -2.96 12.12
CA CYS A 132 17.97 -2.69 12.94
C CYS A 132 18.53 -1.30 12.63
N LYS A 133 19.25 -0.72 13.60
CA LYS A 133 19.93 0.57 13.38
C LYS A 133 20.91 0.44 12.20
N ASN A 134 20.87 1.41 11.31
CA ASN A 134 21.62 1.52 10.05
C ASN A 134 21.17 0.55 8.94
N ASP A 135 20.05 -0.16 9.12
CA ASP A 135 19.44 -0.85 7.99
C ASP A 135 19.02 0.17 6.95
N LYS A 136 19.35 -0.10 5.69
CA LYS A 136 18.79 0.61 4.55
C LYS A 136 17.60 -0.19 4.04
N VAL A 137 16.45 0.45 4.08
CA VAL A 137 15.13 -0.16 3.89
C VAL A 137 14.47 0.45 2.67
N SER A 138 13.93 -0.38 1.78
CA SER A 138 13.07 0.06 0.68
C SER A 138 11.61 -0.04 1.11
N TRP A 139 10.88 1.07 1.00
CA TRP A 139 9.47 1.16 1.33
C TRP A 139 8.66 1.35 0.06
N HIS A 140 7.72 0.43 -0.15
CA HIS A 140 6.84 0.37 -1.31
C HIS A 140 5.46 0.85 -0.88
N LEU A 141 5.19 2.12 -1.18
CA LEU A 141 3.98 2.83 -0.79
C LEU A 141 2.95 2.74 -1.92
N ILE A 142 1.72 2.37 -1.60
CA ILE A 142 0.62 2.23 -2.55
C ILE A 142 -0.58 2.98 -1.99
N GLY A 143 -1.08 3.97 -2.72
CA GLY A 143 -2.35 4.63 -2.43
C GLY A 143 -3.43 4.09 -3.37
N LEU A 144 -4.50 3.53 -2.81
CA LEU A 144 -5.60 2.98 -3.59
C LEU A 144 -6.94 3.33 -2.94
N GLY A 145 -7.93 3.65 -3.76
CA GLY A 145 -9.29 3.88 -3.30
C GLY A 145 -10.00 4.97 -4.11
N SER A 146 -10.90 5.69 -3.45
CA SER A 146 -11.73 6.75 -4.01
C SER A 146 -11.02 8.11 -3.98
N HIS A 147 -11.69 9.20 -4.39
CA HIS A 147 -11.12 10.56 -4.26
C HIS A 147 -10.90 11.02 -2.80
N TYR A 148 -11.42 10.28 -1.81
CA TYR A 148 -11.13 10.51 -0.40
C TYR A 148 -9.77 9.94 0.03
N ASP A 149 -9.18 9.01 -0.75
CA ASP A 149 -7.92 8.33 -0.43
C ASP A 149 -6.67 9.16 -0.77
N MET A 150 -6.62 10.38 -0.24
CA MET A 150 -5.38 11.17 -0.20
C MET A 150 -4.69 10.89 1.13
N HIS A 151 -3.48 10.34 1.09
CA HIS A 151 -2.76 9.92 2.29
C HIS A 151 -1.41 10.60 2.40
N GLY A 152 -1.18 11.36 3.46
CA GLY A 152 0.15 11.88 3.80
C GLY A 152 0.89 10.88 4.69
N VAL A 153 1.65 9.97 4.10
CA VAL A 153 2.35 8.90 4.84
C VAL A 153 3.52 9.49 5.61
N HIS A 154 3.44 9.48 6.94
CA HIS A 154 4.42 10.09 7.83
C HIS A 154 5.27 9.05 8.55
N PHE A 155 6.58 9.17 8.38
CA PHE A 155 7.61 8.38 9.04
C PHE A 155 8.13 9.10 10.27
N GLN A 156 7.38 9.06 11.38
CA GLN A 156 7.74 9.83 12.56
C GLN A 156 9.16 9.50 13.05
N GLY A 157 9.94 10.53 13.35
CA GLY A 157 11.30 10.38 13.87
C GLY A 157 12.30 9.76 12.87
N ASN A 158 11.94 9.62 11.60
CA ASN A 158 12.81 9.11 10.56
C ASN A 158 12.69 9.99 9.30
N THR A 159 13.70 9.89 8.43
CA THR A 159 13.73 10.63 7.18
C THR A 159 13.76 9.64 6.02
N ILE A 160 12.88 9.86 5.04
CA ILE A 160 12.85 9.15 3.78
C ILE A 160 13.57 9.94 2.70
N ASP A 161 14.20 9.19 1.80
CA ASP A 161 14.85 9.66 0.61
C ASP A 161 13.90 9.59 -0.58
N LEU A 162 13.64 10.76 -1.13
CA LEU A 162 12.72 11.00 -2.24
C LEU A 162 13.46 11.21 -3.58
N ARG A 163 14.78 10.93 -3.65
CA ARG A 163 15.52 11.01 -4.92
C ARG A 163 14.85 10.15 -6.00
N GLY A 164 14.66 10.73 -7.18
CA GLY A 164 13.93 10.11 -8.30
C GLY A 164 12.44 10.49 -8.37
N THR A 165 11.84 11.04 -7.29
CA THR A 165 10.45 11.55 -7.31
C THR A 165 10.34 13.04 -7.59
N THR A 166 11.37 13.80 -7.25
CA THR A 166 11.47 15.23 -7.54
C THR A 166 12.69 15.49 -8.43
N ARG A 167 12.63 16.55 -9.24
CA ARG A 167 13.72 16.90 -10.18
C ARG A 167 14.98 17.43 -9.48
N ASP A 168 14.94 17.64 -8.17
CA ASP A 168 16.05 18.21 -7.41
C ASP A 168 16.84 17.11 -6.67
N GLY A 169 18.16 17.10 -6.87
CA GLY A 169 19.08 16.02 -6.51
C GLY A 169 19.27 15.73 -5.01
N LEU A 170 18.47 16.33 -4.13
CA LEU A 170 18.37 16.00 -2.71
C LEU A 170 16.97 16.37 -2.21
N ALA A 171 16.07 15.38 -2.16
CA ALA A 171 14.76 15.54 -1.53
C ALA A 171 14.70 14.57 -0.35
N LEU A 172 14.90 15.13 0.84
CA LEU A 172 14.68 14.45 2.10
C LEU A 172 13.38 14.97 2.68
N GLY A 173 12.55 14.07 3.18
CA GLY A 173 11.31 14.41 3.87
C GLY A 173 10.98 13.34 4.90
N ASP A 174 9.97 13.57 5.70
CA ASP A 174 9.36 12.61 6.61
C ASP A 174 7.93 12.25 6.18
N VAL A 175 7.37 12.97 5.21
CA VAL A 175 6.03 12.77 4.66
C VAL A 175 6.07 12.54 3.16
N TYR A 176 5.29 11.58 2.66
CA TYR A 176 5.02 11.41 1.24
C TYR A 176 3.51 11.38 0.97
N ASP A 177 3.04 12.22 0.05
CA ASP A 177 1.64 12.29 -0.34
C ASP A 177 1.31 11.23 -1.41
N LEU A 178 0.42 10.30 -1.06
CA LEU A 178 -0.16 9.31 -1.94
C LEU A 178 -1.55 9.77 -2.39
N PHE A 179 -1.75 9.80 -3.70
CA PHE A 179 -3.06 9.99 -4.30
C PHE A 179 -3.66 8.63 -4.69
N PRO A 180 -4.99 8.56 -4.90
CA PRO A 180 -5.64 7.32 -5.31
C PRO A 180 -5.07 6.79 -6.63
N GLY A 181 -4.68 5.51 -6.64
CA GLY A 181 -4.09 4.85 -7.81
C GLY A 181 -2.61 5.19 -8.05
N THR A 182 -1.94 5.87 -7.12
CA THR A 182 -0.51 6.16 -7.18
C THR A 182 0.30 5.22 -6.31
N PHE A 183 1.56 5.07 -6.66
CA PHE A 183 2.49 4.20 -5.96
C PHE A 183 3.88 4.81 -6.03
N GLN A 184 4.67 4.55 -4.99
CA GLN A 184 6.01 5.08 -4.87
C GLN A 184 6.95 4.09 -4.21
N THR A 185 8.22 4.15 -4.59
CA THR A 185 9.32 3.53 -3.85
C THR A 185 10.13 4.64 -3.17
N VAL A 186 10.29 4.57 -1.85
CA VAL A 186 11.15 5.48 -1.08
C VAL A 186 12.17 4.67 -0.30
N GLU A 187 13.36 5.23 -0.08
CA GLU A 187 14.40 4.57 0.72
C GLU A 187 14.53 5.26 2.08
N LEU A 188 14.84 4.49 3.12
CA LEU A 188 15.07 5.00 4.47
C LEU A 188 16.31 4.33 5.05
N VAL A 189 17.12 5.10 5.77
CA VAL A 189 18.18 4.55 6.63
C VAL A 189 17.74 4.68 8.08
N ALA A 190 17.70 3.55 8.80
CA ALA A 190 17.19 3.48 10.16
C ALA A 190 18.18 4.05 11.18
N GLU A 191 18.28 5.37 11.27
CA GLU A 191 19.30 6.03 12.09
C GLU A 191 18.88 6.23 13.56
N ASN A 192 17.57 6.28 13.82
CA ASN A 192 16.98 6.66 15.11
C ASN A 192 16.35 5.45 15.82
N PRO A 193 17.04 4.80 16.78
CA PRO A 193 16.49 3.65 17.50
C PRO A 193 15.28 4.07 18.35
N GLY A 194 14.23 3.25 18.30
CA GLY A 194 13.01 3.47 19.08
C GLY A 194 11.81 2.80 18.43
N THR A 195 10.65 2.97 19.05
CA THR A 195 9.36 2.65 18.44
C THR A 195 8.75 3.96 17.95
N TRP A 196 8.51 4.05 16.66
CA TRP A 196 7.98 5.24 16.00
C TRP A 196 6.64 4.95 15.35
N LEU A 197 5.78 5.96 15.28
CA LEU A 197 4.50 5.85 14.62
C LEU A 197 4.68 6.03 13.11
N LEU A 198 4.08 5.13 12.33
CA LEU A 198 3.85 5.29 10.91
C LEU A 198 2.34 5.50 10.73
N HIS A 199 1.93 6.67 10.23
CA HIS A 199 0.51 7.01 10.13
C HIS A 199 0.20 7.94 8.96
N CYS A 200 -1.08 8.12 8.68
CA CYS A 200 -1.55 9.15 7.75
C CYS A 200 -1.67 10.50 8.48
N HIS A 201 -1.21 11.59 7.87
CA HIS A 201 -1.35 12.95 8.42
C HIS A 201 -2.74 13.55 8.25
N VAL A 202 -3.60 12.94 7.42
CA VAL A 202 -4.97 13.42 7.21
C VAL A 202 -5.77 13.15 8.49
N ALA A 203 -6.32 14.22 9.05
CA ALA A 203 -6.93 14.21 10.39
C ALA A 203 -8.14 13.27 10.51
N ASP A 204 -8.86 13.03 9.42
CA ASP A 204 -9.97 12.07 9.40
C ASP A 204 -9.44 10.64 9.46
N HIS A 205 -8.44 10.32 8.63
CA HIS A 205 -7.87 8.98 8.54
C HIS A 205 -7.10 8.54 9.79
N ILE A 206 -6.55 9.47 10.58
CA ILE A 206 -5.82 9.15 11.83
C ILE A 206 -6.75 8.97 13.03
N HIS A 207 -7.91 9.64 13.04
CA HIS A 207 -8.86 9.58 14.16
C HIS A 207 -9.99 8.58 13.94
N ALA A 208 -10.15 8.09 12.71
CA ALA A 208 -11.05 7.01 12.37
C ALA A 208 -10.68 5.70 13.06
#